data_AF-A0A7X1PI46-F1
#
_entry.id   AF-A0A7X1PI46-F1
#
_cell.length_a   1.000
_cell.length_b   1.000
_cell.length_c   1.000
_cell.angle_alpha   90.00
_cell.angle_beta   90.00
_cell.angle_gamma   90.00
#
_symmetry.space_group_name_H-M   'P 1'
#
loop_
_entity.id
_entity.type
_entity.pdbx_description
1 polymer ?
#
loop_
_entity_poly.entity_id
_entity_poly.type
_entity_poly.pdbx_seq_one_letter_code
_entity_poly.pdbx_strand_id
1 'polypeptide(L)' 'MQVELSAREVAQLLAALRNWQTDALNEDLVDLFAGHFEDHEPLTDDEIDALCERLNFGGEQVIKGAAY' A
#
# COMPACT_ATOMS: atom_id res chain seq x y z
N MET A 1 5.06 16.81 7.03
CA MET A 1 5.80 15.93 7.97
C MET A 1 6.33 14.77 7.15
N GLN A 2 7.64 14.55 7.10
CA GLN A 2 8.21 13.35 6.45
C GLN A 2 8.36 12.28 7.52
N VAL A 3 7.87 11.08 7.23
CA VAL A 3 7.97 9.90 8.10
C VAL A 3 9.06 9.01 7.50
N GLU A 4 10.14 8.79 8.24
CA GLU A 4 11.19 7.84 7.89
C GLU A 4 10.84 6.49 8.51
N LEU A 5 10.73 5.45 7.66
CA LEU A 5 10.39 4.10 8.10
C LEU A 5 11.61 3.20 8.00
N SER A 6 11.88 2.42 9.04
CA SER A 6 12.86 1.34 8.98
C SER A 6 12.37 0.21 8.07
N ALA A 7 13.29 -0.63 7.57
CA ALA A 7 12.93 -1.79 6.76
C ALA A 7 11.95 -2.75 7.46
N ARG A 8 12.00 -2.84 8.79
CA ARG A 8 11.04 -3.63 9.59
C ARG A 8 9.65 -3.01 9.59
N GLU A 9 9.55 -1.69 9.75
CA GLU A 9 8.29 -0.97 9.73
C GLU A 9 7.65 -1.00 8.34
N VAL A 10 8.46 -0.91 7.27
CA VAL A 10 7.98 -1.11 5.90
C VAL A 10 7.40 -2.52 5.73
N ALA A 11 8.10 -3.56 6.19
CA ALA A 11 7.58 -4.93 6.11
C ALA A 11 6.27 -5.12 6.89
N GLN A 12 6.14 -4.48 8.06
CA GLN A 12 4.90 -4.52 8.86
C GLN A 12 3.76 -3.78 8.18
N LEU A 13 4.01 -2.61 7.59
CA LEU A 13 3.02 -1.87 6.81
C LEU A 13 2.54 -2.65 5.60
N LEU A 14 3.47 -3.27 4.85
CA LEU A 14 3.13 -4.13 3.71
C LEU A 14 2.27 -5.33 4.13
N ALA A 15 2.60 -5.97 5.25
CA ALA A 15 1.81 -7.08 5.77
C ALA A 15 0.40 -6.63 6.18
N ALA A 16 0.27 -5.46 6.83
CA ALA A 16 -1.02 -4.89 7.20
C ALA A 16 -1.87 -4.55 5.96
N LEU A 17 -1.28 -3.93 4.94
CA LEU A 17 -1.95 -3.61 3.67
C LEU A 17 -2.45 -4.87 2.95
N ARG A 18 -1.63 -5.94 2.91
CA ARG A 18 -2.01 -7.22 2.30
C ARG A 18 -3.12 -7.95 3.06
N ASN A 19 -3.07 -7.90 4.39
CA ASN A 19 -4.16 -8.43 5.22
C ASN A 19 -5.45 -7.67 4.94
N TRP A 20 -5.35 -6.35 4.82
CA TRP A 20 -6.50 -5.51 4.52
C TRP A 20 -7.15 -5.81 3.17
N GLN A 21 -6.36 -5.96 2.09
CA GLN A 21 -6.89 -6.41 0.79
C GLN A 21 -7.63 -7.75 0.90
N THR A 22 -7.17 -8.66 1.77
CA THR A 22 -7.82 -9.96 1.98
C THR A 22 -9.17 -9.80 2.68
N ASP A 23 -9.25 -8.91 3.66
CA ASP A 23 -10.48 -8.64 4.40
C ASP A 23 -11.53 -7.93 3.49
N ALA A 24 -11.08 -7.03 2.61
CA ALA A 24 -11.92 -6.31 1.66
C ALA A 24 -12.64 -7.22 0.64
N LEU A 25 -12.10 -8.42 0.37
CA LEU A 25 -12.76 -9.41 -0.48
C LEU A 25 -13.99 -10.06 0.18
N ASN A 26 -14.08 -10.00 1.51
CA ASN A 26 -15.08 -10.74 2.29
C ASN A 26 -16.12 -9.81 2.92
N GLU A 27 -15.77 -8.54 3.16
CA GLU A 27 -16.63 -7.57 3.83
C GLU A 27 -16.53 -6.18 3.18
N ASP A 28 -17.62 -5.42 3.20
CA ASP A 28 -17.58 -4.00 2.82
C ASP A 28 -16.97 -3.21 3.98
N LEU A 29 -15.70 -2.85 3.82
CA LEU A 29 -14.91 -2.21 4.88
C LEU A 29 -15.10 -0.69 4.95
N VAL A 30 -15.99 -0.11 4.14
CA VAL A 30 -16.28 1.33 4.14
C VAL A 30 -16.60 1.85 5.55
N ASP A 31 -17.37 1.10 6.34
CA ASP A 31 -17.71 1.47 7.72
C ASP A 31 -16.51 1.42 8.67
N LEU A 32 -15.55 0.51 8.42
CA LEU A 32 -14.30 0.42 9.20
C LEU A 32 -13.37 1.61 8.92
N PHE A 33 -13.44 2.17 7.72
CA PHE A 33 -12.60 3.30 7.29
C PHE A 33 -13.18 4.67 7.58
N ALA A 34 -14.50 4.77 7.73
CA ALA A 34 -15.17 6.02 8.04
C ALA A 34 -14.57 6.76 9.25
N GLY A 35 -13.96 6.05 10.21
CA GLY A 35 -13.28 6.65 11.37
C GLY A 35 -11.76 6.83 11.25
N HIS A 36 -11.10 6.22 10.26
CA HIS A 36 -9.63 6.26 10.12
C HIS A 36 -9.15 7.22 9.05
N PHE A 37 -9.97 7.49 8.03
CA PHE A 37 -9.61 8.32 6.89
C PHE A 37 -10.66 9.39 6.59
N GLU A 38 -11.12 10.13 7.61
CA GLU A 38 -12.12 11.21 7.45
C GLU A 38 -11.75 12.23 6.35
N ASP A 39 -10.45 12.42 6.09
CA ASP A 39 -9.92 13.38 5.11
C ASP A 39 -9.52 12.75 3.75
N HIS A 40 -9.51 11.42 3.61
CA HIS A 40 -8.98 10.75 2.42
C HIS A 40 -9.78 9.50 2.04
N GLU A 41 -10.10 9.35 0.76
CA GLU A 41 -10.67 8.09 0.28
C GLU A 41 -9.69 6.93 0.51
N PRO A 42 -10.17 5.77 0.99
CA PRO A 42 -9.34 4.57 1.09
C PRO A 42 -8.72 4.22 -0.27
N LEU A 43 -7.46 3.78 -0.26
CA LEU A 43 -6.82 3.29 -1.47
C LEU A 43 -7.55 2.05 -1.98
N THR A 44 -7.69 1.97 -3.30
CA THR A 44 -8.16 0.76 -3.99
C THR A 44 -7.10 -0.35 -3.91
N ASP A 45 -7.52 -1.61 -4.14
CA ASP A 45 -6.59 -2.75 -4.16
C ASP A 45 -5.43 -2.55 -5.13
N ASP A 46 -5.69 -1.99 -6.32
CA ASP A 46 -4.67 -1.69 -7.33
C ASP A 46 -3.67 -0.63 -6.84
N GLU A 47 -4.14 0.38 -6.11
CA GLU A 47 -3.29 1.43 -5.54
C GLU A 47 -2.43 0.89 -4.39
N ILE A 48 -2.98 -0.03 -3.60
CA ILE A 48 -2.22 -0.74 -2.55
C ILE A 48 -1.14 -1.61 -3.18
N ASP A 49 -1.43 -2.30 -4.28
CA ASP A 49 -0.45 -3.11 -5.01
C ASP A 49 0.70 -2.25 -5.54
N ALA A 50 0.37 -1.13 -6.18
CA ALA A 50 1.36 -0.17 -6.67
C ALA A 50 2.20 0.44 -5.53
N LEU A 51 1.59 0.73 -4.38
CA LEU A 51 2.30 1.20 -3.20
C LEU A 51 3.25 0.12 -2.66
N CYS A 52 2.79 -1.12 -2.59
CA CYS A 52 3.59 -2.25 -2.14
C CYS A 52 4.81 -2.47 -3.04
N GLU A 53 4.64 -2.37 -4.36
CA GLU A 53 5.73 -2.49 -5.33
C GLU A 53 6.76 -1.38 -5.14
N ARG A 54 6.31 -0.12 -5.02
CA ARG A 54 7.19 1.04 -4.78
C ARG A 54 7.97 0.92 -3.48
N LEU A 55 7.34 0.44 -2.41
CA LEU A 55 7.97 0.26 -1.10
C LEU A 55 8.97 -0.91 -1.10
N ASN A 56 8.68 -2.00 -1.82
CA ASN A 56 9.56 -3.16 -1.91
C ASN A 56 10.79 -2.92 -2.78
N PHE A 57 10.63 -2.22 -3.91
CA PHE A 57 11.69 -2.09 -4.92
C PHE A 57 12.31 -0.69 -4.99
N GLY A 58 11.81 0.26 -4.20
CA GLY A 58 12.17 1.67 -4.28
C GLY A 58 11.53 2.30 -5.51
N GLY A 59 10.63 3.26 -5.31
CA GLY A 59 10.00 4.00 -6.42
C GLY A 59 11.05 4.56 -7.39
N GLU A 60 10.76 4.43 -8.69
CA GLU A 60 11.62 4.70 -9.87
C GLU A 60 12.71 3.67 -10.18
N GLN A 61 12.30 2.46 -10.58
CA GLN A 61 12.94 1.82 -11.73
C GLN A 61 12.15 2.23 -12.98
N VAL A 62 12.49 3.40 -13.52
CA VAL A 62 12.31 3.63 -14.95
C VAL A 62 13.12 2.52 -15.63
N ILE A 63 12.46 1.46 -16.09
CA ILE A 63 13.07 0.43 -16.94
C ILE A 63 13.39 1.13 -18.28
N LYS A 64 14.48 1.88 -18.32
CA LYS A 64 15.12 2.30 -19.55
C LYS A 64 15.84 1.09 -20.11
N GLY A 65 15.15 0.39 -21.01
CA GLY A 65 15.75 -0.52 -21.97
C GLY A 65 16.33 -1.79 -21.36
N ALA A 66 15.46 -2.79 -21.15
CA ALA A 66 15.90 -4.16 -21.36
C ALA A 66 16.23 -4.30 -22.86
N ALA A 67 17.49 -4.00 -23.21
CA ALA A 67 18.09 -4.49 -24.45
C ALA A 67 18.38 -5.98 -24.23
N TYR A 68 17.64 -6.83 -24.94
CA TYR A 68 18.07 -8.18 -25.29
C TYR A 68 18.86 -8.12 -26.59
#